data_AF-X1SUN3-F1
#
_entry.id   AF-X1SUN3-F1
#
_cell.length_a   1.000
_cell.length_b   1.000
_cell.length_c   1.000
_cell.angle_alpha   90.00
_cell.angle_beta   90.00
_cell.angle_gamma   90.00
#
_symmetry.space_group_name_H-M   'P 1'
#
loop_
_entity.id
_entity.type
_entity.pdbx_description
1 polymer ?
#
loop_
_entity_poly.entity_id
_entity_poly.type
_entity_poly.pdbx_seq_one_letter_code
_entity_poly.pdbx_strand_id
1 'polypeptide(L)' 'VLESVETPGLGAKITGKLFRDKFRGLVIRPLVELVKGKPPEEPNQIQAITGATISSQAVIDILNKTIKEVREILK' A
#
# COMPACT_ATOMS: atom_id res chain seq x y z
N VAL A 1 -3.55 1.06 9.07
CA VAL A 1 -4.55 2.11 8.77
C VAL A 1 -5.28 2.42 10.06
N LEU A 2 -5.08 3.62 10.59
CA LEU A 2 -5.66 4.07 11.85
C LEU A 2 -7.06 4.64 11.63
N GLU A 3 -7.27 5.37 10.54
CA GLU A 3 -8.56 5.94 10.15
C GLU A 3 -8.70 5.95 8.62
N SER A 4 -9.92 5.77 8.12
CA SER A 4 -10.26 5.87 6.69
C SER A 4 -11.74 6.25 6.55
N VAL A 5 -12.01 7.37 5.89
CA VAL A 5 -13.37 7.89 5.62
C VAL A 5 -13.76 7.55 4.17
N GLU A 6 -13.62 6.27 3.82
CA GLU A 6 -13.89 5.75 2.48
C GLU A 6 -15.30 5.18 2.37
N THR A 7 -15.86 5.16 1.16
CA THR A 7 -17.20 4.62 0.90
C THR A 7 -17.28 3.15 1.35
N PRO A 8 -18.23 2.78 2.24
CA PRO A 8 -18.42 1.40 2.66
C PRO A 8 -18.58 0.46 1.45
N GLY A 9 -17.84 -0.65 1.43
CA GLY A 9 -17.89 -1.64 0.35
C GLY A 9 -16.95 -1.40 -0.85
N LEU A 10 -16.41 -0.18 -1.02
CA LEU A 10 -15.31 0.11 -1.97
C LEU A 10 -13.99 0.24 -1.21
N GLY A 11 -13.60 1.48 -0.88
CA GLY A 11 -12.29 1.81 -0.32
C GLY A 11 -12.06 1.30 1.08
N ALA A 12 -13.12 1.07 1.85
CA ALA A 12 -13.04 0.54 3.22
C ALA A 12 -12.27 -0.78 3.32
N LYS A 13 -12.13 -1.52 2.21
CA LYS A 13 -11.36 -2.78 2.14
C LYS A 13 -9.88 -2.63 2.51
N ILE A 14 -9.29 -1.43 2.42
CA ILE A 14 -7.90 -1.19 2.85
C ILE A 14 -7.71 -1.36 4.37
N THR A 15 -8.78 -1.28 5.15
CA THR A 15 -8.72 -1.47 6.60
C THR A 15 -8.62 -2.95 6.98
N GLY A 16 -8.96 -3.87 6.08
CA GLY A 16 -9.04 -5.30 6.32
C GLY A 16 -7.68 -5.99 6.48
N LYS A 17 -7.68 -7.12 7.19
CA LYS A 17 -6.48 -7.94 7.46
C LYS A 17 -5.80 -8.42 6.17
N LEU A 18 -6.58 -8.85 5.18
CA LEU A 18 -6.06 -9.33 3.89
C LEU A 18 -5.21 -8.29 3.16
N PHE A 19 -5.54 -6.99 3.27
CA PHE A 19 -4.73 -5.93 2.68
C PHE A 19 -3.48 -5.65 3.51
N ARG A 20 -3.63 -5.55 4.83
CA ARG A 20 -2.50 -5.30 5.76
C ARG A 20 -1.44 -6.38 5.68
N ASP A 21 -1.85 -7.64 5.52
CA ASP A 21 -0.92 -8.76 5.44
C ASP A 21 -0.01 -8.69 4.20
N LYS A 22 -0.43 -8.00 3.12
CA LYS A 22 0.41 -7.78 1.92
C LYS A 22 1.67 -6.95 2.18
N PHE A 23 1.71 -6.20 3.30
CA PHE A 23 2.86 -5.38 3.67
C PHE A 23 3.89 -6.16 4.50
N ARG A 24 3.58 -7.38 4.96
CA ARG A 24 4.51 -8.19 5.75
C ARG A 24 5.62 -8.72 4.86
N GLY A 25 6.88 -8.48 5.24
CA GLY A 25 8.04 -8.92 4.47
C GLY A 25 8.27 -8.14 3.17
N LEU A 26 7.54 -7.04 2.96
CA LEU A 26 7.66 -6.21 1.78
C LEU A 26 9.03 -5.53 1.72
N VAL A 27 9.69 -5.63 0.56
CA VAL A 27 10.96 -4.94 0.33
C VAL A 27 10.68 -3.48 0.00
N ILE A 28 11.25 -2.57 0.78
CA ILE A 28 11.07 -1.10 0.63
C ILE A 28 12.21 -0.43 -0.17
N ARG A 29 13.10 -1.23 -0.76
CA ARG A 29 14.18 -0.79 -1.65
C ARG A 29 14.21 -1.71 -2.88
N PRO A 30 13.73 -1.27 -4.05
CA PRO A 30 13.24 0.08 -4.40
C PRO A 30 11.90 0.44 -3.75
N LEU A 31 11.39 1.65 -4.02
CA LEU A 31 10.09 2.11 -3.49
C LEU A 31 8.96 1.13 -3.84
N VAL A 32 7.92 1.14 -3.01
CA VAL A 32 6.79 0.22 -3.16
C VAL A 32 5.97 0.60 -4.39
N GLU A 33 5.59 -0.40 -5.18
CA GLU A 33 4.79 -0.22 -6.40
C GLU A 33 3.41 -0.87 -6.25
N LEU A 34 2.37 -0.21 -6.77
CA LEU A 34 1.02 -0.76 -6.82
C LEU A 34 0.74 -1.40 -8.18
N VAL A 35 0.46 -2.71 -8.21
CA VAL A 35 0.05 -3.43 -9.42
C VAL A 35 -1.47 -3.63 -9.47
N LYS A 36 -2.07 -3.56 -10.65
CA LYS A 36 -3.52 -3.68 -10.86
C LYS A 36 -3.83 -4.92 -11.69
N GLY A 37 -4.82 -5.71 -11.27
CA GLY A 37 -5.34 -6.83 -12.07
C GLY A 37 -4.39 -8.02 -12.24
N LYS A 38 -3.17 -7.96 -11.70
CA LYS A 38 -2.17 -9.03 -11.75
C LYS A 38 -1.55 -9.29 -10.37
N PRO A 39 -1.05 -10.50 -10.07
CA PRO A 39 -0.28 -10.74 -8.86
C PRO A 39 1.01 -9.90 -8.86
N PRO A 40 1.57 -9.57 -7.67
CA PRO A 40 2.91 -8.99 -7.57
C PRO A 40 3.95 -9.94 -8.17
N GLU A 41 4.84 -9.41 -9.00
CA GLU A 41 5.95 -10.16 -9.59
C GLU A 41 7.26 -9.86 -8.85
N GLU A 42 7.35 -8.66 -8.27
CA GLU A 42 8.52 -8.18 -7.53
C GLU A 42 8.25 -8.07 -6.01
N PRO A 43 9.28 -8.21 -5.16
CA PRO A 43 9.12 -8.20 -3.71
C PRO A 43 8.76 -6.82 -3.12
N ASN A 44 8.83 -5.74 -3.92
CA ASN A 44 8.37 -4.39 -3.57
C ASN A 44 6.98 -4.07 -4.14
N GLN A 45 6.27 -5.03 -4.74
CA GLN A 45 4.96 -4.80 -5.34
C GLN A 45 3.81 -5.23 -4.43
N ILE A 46 2.73 -4.45 -4.45
CA ILE A 46 1.46 -4.76 -3.79
C ILE A 46 0.34 -4.70 -4.82
N GLN A 47 -0.50 -5.73 -4.82
CA GLN A 47 -1.69 -5.74 -5.67
C GLN A 47 -2.82 -4.89 -5.08
N ALA A 48 -3.34 -3.97 -5.91
CA ALA A 48 -4.52 -3.16 -5.62
C ALA A 48 -5.75 -4.01 -5.29
N ILE A 49 -6.59 -3.50 -4.40
CA ILE A 49 -7.88 -4.15 -4.10
C ILE A 49 -8.90 -3.75 -5.18
N THR A 50 -9.60 -4.72 -5.74
CA THR A 50 -10.70 -4.48 -6.69
C THR A 50 -11.79 -3.60 -6.06
N GLY A 51 -12.10 -2.50 -6.75
CA GLY A 51 -13.05 -1.47 -6.28
C GLY A 51 -12.46 -0.47 -5.28
N ALA A 52 -11.17 -0.53 -4.98
CA ALA A 52 -10.49 0.36 -4.04
C ALA A 52 -9.11 0.78 -4.56
N THR A 53 -8.99 0.99 -5.87
CA THR A 53 -7.71 1.33 -6.53
C THR A 53 -7.14 2.66 -6.03
N ILE A 54 -7.98 3.69 -5.90
CA ILE A 54 -7.57 5.02 -5.42
C ILE A 54 -7.13 4.95 -3.95
N SER A 55 -7.90 4.28 -3.11
CA SER A 55 -7.58 4.04 -1.70
C SER A 55 -6.28 3.25 -1.55
N SER A 56 -6.08 2.22 -2.38
CA SER A 56 -4.85 1.43 -2.39
C SER A 56 -3.65 2.29 -2.78
N GLN A 57 -3.78 3.13 -3.80
CA GLN A 57 -2.72 4.04 -4.25
C GLN A 57 -2.35 5.05 -3.16
N ALA A 58 -3.35 5.66 -2.50
CA ALA A 58 -3.10 6.61 -1.41
C ALA A 58 -2.27 6.00 -0.28
N VAL A 59 -2.50 4.74 0.08
CA VAL A 59 -1.69 4.04 1.08
C VAL A 59 -0.24 3.86 0.62
N ILE A 60 -0.02 3.50 -0.65
CA ILE A 60 1.33 3.34 -1.22
C ILE A 60 2.07 4.69 -1.29
N ASP A 61 1.36 5.77 -1.64
CA ASP A 61 1.95 7.11 -1.72
C ASP A 61 2.40 7.61 -0.33
N ILE A 62 1.55 7.43 0.70
CA ILE A 62 1.89 7.74 2.10
C ILE A 62 3.11 6.91 2.52
N LEU A 63 3.11 5.60 2.25
CA LEU A 63 4.21 4.71 2.62
C LEU A 63 5.53 5.15 1.97
N ASN A 64 5.52 5.43 0.67
CA ASN A 64 6.71 5.87 -0.06
C ASN A 64 7.21 7.24 0.39
N LYS A 65 6.31 8.16 0.73
CA LYS A 65 6.66 9.46 1.33
C LYS A 65 7.37 9.25 2.67
N THR A 66 6.79 8.47 3.58
CA THR A 66 7.39 8.18 4.89
C THR A 66 8.72 7.44 4.76
N ILE A 67 8.85 6.47 3.83
CA ILE A 67 10.12 5.79 3.57
C ILE A 67 11.20 6.80 3.15
N LYS A 68 10.88 7.76 2.28
CA LYS A 68 11.84 8.80 1.87
C LYS A 68 12.26 9.67 3.05
N GLU A 69 11.30 10.17 3.84
CA GLU A 69 11.56 11.01 5.01
C GLU A 69 12.44 10.31 6.04
N VAL A 70 12.07 9.07 6.43
CA VAL A 70 12.84 8.27 7.39
C VAL A 70 14.25 7.97 6.87
N ARG A 71 14.41 7.75 5.56
CA ARG A 71 15.73 7.53 4.96
C ARG A 71 16.63 8.75 5.01
N GLU A 72 16.08 9.97 4.95
CA GLU A 72 16.88 11.18 5.12
C GLU A 72 17.27 11.40 6.60
N ILE A 73 16.43 10.97 7.55
CA ILE A 73 16.74 11.06 8.99
C ILE A 73 17.79 10.03 9.42
N LEU A 74 17.78 8.83 8.83
CA LEU A 74 18.68 7.72 9.17
C LEU A 74 20.00 7.73 8.38
N LYS A 75 20.23 8.73 7.51
CA LYS A 75 21.54 8.98 6.90
C LYS A 75 22.48 9.60 7.92
#